data_AF-R2TA31-F1
#
_entry.id   AF-R2TA31-F1
#
_cell.length_a   1.000
_cell.length_b   1.000
_cell.length_c   1.000
_cell.angle_alpha   90.00
_cell.angle_beta   90.00
_cell.angle_gamma   90.00
#
_symmetry.space_group_name_H-M   'P 1'
#
loop_
_entity.id
_entity.type
_entity.pdbx_description
1 polymer ?
#
loop_
_entity_poly.entity_id
_entity_poly.type
_entity_poly.pdbx_seq_one_letter_code
_entity_poly.pdbx_strand_id
1 'polypeptide(L)' 'MYKCYNGIEGVVKTTQAYDYTQYTFVMVNSSLNYDYKTYNNQRIRCIQLGNEDFDAATGKIWSSGDSEDILYRNNKK' A
#
# COMPACT_ATOMS: atom_id res chain seq x y z
N MET A 1 -19.09 -2.75 -22.97
CA MET A 1 -19.87 -3.63 -22.07
C MET A 1 -18.87 -4.42 -21.22
N TYR A 2 -18.65 -4.04 -19.97
CA TYR A 2 -17.70 -4.71 -19.09
C TYR A 2 -18.32 -6.01 -18.58
N LYS A 3 -17.71 -7.16 -18.89
CA LYS A 3 -18.13 -8.46 -18.36
C LYS A 3 -17.36 -8.70 -17.07
N CYS A 4 -18.05 -8.73 -15.94
CA CYS A 4 -17.50 -9.22 -14.68
C CYS A 4 -17.34 -10.75 -14.82
N TYR A 5 -16.10 -11.21 -15.01
CA TYR A 5 -15.78 -12.63 -14.95
C TYR A 5 -15.50 -13.00 -13.50
N ASN A 6 -15.99 -14.17 -13.06
CA ASN A 6 -15.76 -14.73 -11.73
C ASN A 6 -14.26 -15.03 -11.52
N GLY A 7 -13.49 -14.02 -11.11
CA GLY A 7 -12.08 -14.15 -10.79
C GLY A 7 -11.66 -13.02 -9.85
N ILE A 8 -11.17 -13.41 -8.67
CA ILE A 8 -10.47 -12.60 -7.66
C ILE A 8 -11.19 -11.27 -7.33
N GLU A 9 -11.86 -11.23 -6.17
CA GLU A 9 -12.56 -10.04 -5.67
C GLU A 9 -11.69 -8.77 -5.85
N GLY A 10 -12.23 -7.74 -6.52
CA GLY A 10 -11.58 -6.42 -6.65
C GLY A 10 -10.78 -6.17 -7.94
N VAL A 11 -10.91 -7.00 -8.97
CA VAL A 11 -10.21 -6.81 -10.26
C VAL A 11 -11.19 -6.78 -11.45
N VAL A 12 -11.00 -5.85 -12.40
CA VAL A 12 -11.72 -5.78 -13.68
C VAL A 12 -10.79 -6.15 -14.83
N LYS A 13 -11.11 -7.19 -15.57
CA LYS A 13 -10.37 -7.55 -16.80
C LYS A 13 -10.81 -6.67 -17.97
N THR A 14 -9.88 -5.94 -18.57
CA THR A 14 -10.10 -5.19 -19.81
C THR A 14 -9.58 -5.98 -21.02
N THR A 15 -9.76 -5.44 -22.22
CA THR A 15 -9.22 -6.06 -23.46
C THR A 15 -7.69 -6.04 -23.52
N GLN A 16 -7.04 -5.19 -22.72
CA GLN A 16 -5.61 -4.91 -22.79
C GLN A 16 -4.86 -5.27 -21.49
N ALA A 17 -5.53 -5.22 -20.34
CA ALA A 17 -4.90 -5.40 -19.03
C ALA A 17 -5.91 -5.74 -17.92
N TYR A 18 -5.43 -5.85 -16.69
CA TYR A 18 -6.26 -5.90 -15.47
C TYR A 18 -6.26 -4.53 -14.81
N ASP A 19 -7.45 -4.04 -14.47
CA ASP A 19 -7.66 -2.85 -13.66
C ASP A 19 -7.96 -3.27 -12.22
N TYR A 20 -7.18 -2.78 -11.28
CA TYR A 20 -7.27 -3.15 -9.86
C TYR A 20 -6.68 -2.04 -8.98
N THR A 21 -7.11 -2.01 -7.71
CA THR A 21 -6.58 -1.07 -6.73
C THR A 21 -5.16 -1.46 -6.32
N GLN A 22 -4.16 -0.72 -6.82
CA GLN A 22 -2.75 -0.99 -6.54
C GLN A 22 -2.37 -0.67 -5.08
N TYR A 23 -2.93 0.41 -4.53
CA TYR A 23 -2.72 0.82 -3.15
C TYR A 23 -3.90 1.65 -2.64
N THR A 24 -4.01 1.78 -1.32
CA THR A 24 -4.99 2.63 -0.64
C THR A 24 -4.26 3.40 0.45
N PHE A 25 -4.58 4.69 0.59
CA PHE A 25 -3.91 5.56 1.57
C PHE A 25 -4.91 6.48 2.29
N VAL A 26 -4.48 6.96 3.45
CA VAL A 26 -5.14 8.00 4.25
C VAL A 26 -4.06 8.97 4.72
N MET A 27 -4.40 10.26 4.76
CA MET A 27 -3.52 11.29 5.30
C MET A 27 -4.19 12.01 6.45
N VAL A 28 -3.44 12.26 7.52
CA VAL A 28 -3.91 13.01 8.69
C VAL A 28 -3.12 14.31 8.77
N ASN A 29 -3.79 15.43 8.49
CA ASN A 29 -3.14 16.75 8.41
C ASN A 29 -2.56 17.19 9.77
N SER A 30 -3.29 16.97 10.86
CA SER A 30 -2.86 17.42 12.20
C SER A 30 -1.60 16.73 12.71
N SER A 31 -1.35 15.48 12.29
CA SER A 31 -0.18 14.69 12.71
C SER A 31 0.85 14.51 11.60
N LEU A 32 0.59 15.05 10.40
CA LEU A 32 1.42 14.86 9.20
C LEU A 32 1.74 13.38 8.91
N ASN A 33 0.77 12.50 9.16
CA ASN A 33 0.90 11.07 8.88
C ASN A 33 0.40 10.75 7.47
N TYR A 34 1.14 9.91 6.78
CA TYR A 34 0.74 9.24 5.55
C TYR A 34 0.66 7.73 5.82
N ASP A 35 -0.57 7.24 5.96
CA ASP A 35 -0.87 5.83 6.18
C ASP A 35 -1.24 5.15 4.86
N TYR A 36 -0.68 3.98 4.56
CA TYR A 36 -1.00 3.26 3.32
C TYR A 36 -0.88 1.74 3.45
N LYS A 37 -1.55 1.05 2.53
CA LYS A 37 -1.38 -0.38 2.25
C LYS A 37 -1.39 -0.62 0.74
N THR A 38 -0.82 -1.73 0.29
CA THR A 38 -0.80 -2.09 -1.14
C THR A 38 -1.71 -3.28 -1.40
N TYR A 39 -1.93 -3.61 -2.68
CA TYR A 39 -2.67 -4.81 -3.06
C TYR A 39 -2.05 -6.08 -2.46
N ASN A 40 -0.72 -6.20 -2.52
CA ASN A 40 0.03 -7.38 -2.08
C ASN A 40 0.38 -7.38 -0.58
N ASN A 41 0.06 -6.32 0.16
CA ASN A 41 0.38 -6.23 1.58
C ASN A 41 -0.72 -5.50 2.35
N GLN A 42 -1.42 -6.24 3.20
CA GLN A 42 -2.54 -5.73 4.00
C GLN A 42 -2.12 -5.03 5.30
N ARG A 43 -0.85 -5.11 5.69
CA ARG A 43 -0.34 -4.37 6.84
C ARG A 43 -0.29 -2.88 6.53
N ILE A 44 -0.95 -2.08 7.37
CA ILE A 44 -0.91 -0.62 7.28
C ILE A 44 0.49 -0.16 7.68
N ARG A 45 1.10 0.68 6.83
CA ARG A 45 2.37 1.35 7.05
C ARG A 45 2.11 2.84 7.24
N CYS A 46 2.93 3.49 8.06
CA CYS A 46 2.85 4.93 8.33
C CYS A 46 4.19 5.59 8.03
N ILE A 47 4.15 6.71 7.30
CA ILE A 47 5.25 7.66 7.18
C ILE A 47 4.86 8.91 7.97
N GLN A 48 5.73 9.35 8.87
CA GLN A 48 5.51 10.56 9.69
C GLN A 48 6.40 11.67 9.15
N LEU A 49 5.81 12.63 8.44
CA LEU A 49 6.58 13.69 7.78
C LEU A 49 7.26 14.60 8.82
N GLY A 50 6.67 14.78 10.00
CA GLY A 50 7.25 15.57 11.09
C GLY A 50 8.58 15.03 11.64
N ASN A 51 8.97 13.79 11.29
CA ASN A 51 10.24 13.20 11.70
C ASN A 51 11.35 13.36 10.64
N GLU A 52 11.05 14.02 9.53
CA GLU A 52 11.99 14.20 8.41
C GLU A 52 12.59 15.60 8.36
N ASP A 53 13.72 15.72 7.68
CA ASP A 53 14.38 17.00 7.42
C ASP A 53 13.73 17.67 6.20
N PHE A 54 13.02 18.78 6.44
CA PHE A 54 12.35 19.55 5.39
C PHE A 54 13.32 20.43 4.59
N ASP A 55 14.53 20.66 5.10
CA ASP A 55 15.57 21.44 4.45
C ASP A 55 16.57 20.56 3.70
N ALA A 56 16.30 19.24 3.64
CA ALA A 56 17.15 18.29 2.93
C ALA A 56 17.32 18.68 1.46
N ALA A 57 18.57 18.68 0.99
CA ALA A 57 18.91 19.04 -0.39
C ALA A 57 18.36 18.05 -1.45
N THR A 58 17.95 16.85 -1.03
CA THR A 58 17.40 15.81 -1.90
C THR A 58 16.20 15.12 -1.27
N GLY A 59 15.32 14.58 -2.12
CA GLY A 59 14.16 13.82 -1.66
C GLY A 59 14.54 12.44 -1.10
N LYS A 60 13.94 12.09 0.04
CA LYS A 60 14.02 10.74 0.62
C LYS A 60 12.91 9.86 0.05
N ILE A 61 13.26 8.61 -0.28
CA ILE A 61 12.32 7.62 -0.80
C ILE A 61 12.19 6.49 0.22
N TRP A 62 10.97 6.18 0.64
CA TRP A 62 10.67 4.97 1.41
C TRP A 62 10.29 3.86 0.44
N SER A 63 11.18 2.89 0.28
CA SER A 63 10.84 1.66 -0.42
C SER A 63 9.96 0.79 0.47
N SER A 64 8.98 0.12 -0.13
CA SER A 64 8.22 -0.92 0.54
C SER A 64 8.33 -2.22 -0.24
N GLY A 65 8.47 -3.33 0.49
CA GLY A 65 8.45 -4.66 -0.11
C GLY A 65 7.04 -5.00 -0.59
N ASP A 66 6.95 -5.62 -1.76
CA ASP A 66 5.70 -6.11 -2.35
C ASP A 66 5.23 -7.45 -1.77
N SER A 67 5.95 -8.04 -0.81
CA SER A 67 5.51 -9.26 -0.13
C SER A 67 4.56 -8.94 1.02
N GLU A 68 3.57 -9.80 1.23
CA GLU A 68 2.66 -9.74 2.38
C GLU A 68 3.42 -9.83 3.72
N ASP A 69 3.03 -9.02 4.71
CA ASP A 69 3.67 -8.98 6.03
C ASP A 69 2.80 -9.76 7.03
N ILE A 70 3.02 -11.07 7.03
CA ILE A 70 2.23 -12.02 7.82
C ILE A 70 2.85 -12.16 9.22
N LEU A 71 2.08 -11.81 10.25
CA LEU A 71 2.43 -12.10 11.63
C LEU A 71 2.11 -13.57 11.99
N TYR A 72 3.11 -14.45 11.91
CA TYR A 72 2.99 -15.84 12.33
C TYR A 72 2.98 -15.96 13.86
N ARG A 73 1.87 -16.41 14.44
CA ARG A 73 1.71 -16.56 15.90
C ARG A 73 2.23 -17.88 16.46
N ASN A 74 2.47 -18.88 15.62
CA ASN A 74 2.77 -20.26 16.02
C ASN A 74 4.23 -20.68 15.80
N ASN A 75 5.18 -19.76 15.98
CA ASN A 75 6.59 -20.13 15.96
C ASN A 75 6.91 -20.91 17.23
N LYS A 76 6.90 -22.25 17.13
CA LYS A 76 7.61 -23.10 18.09
C LYS A 76 9.09 -22.74 17.97
N LYS A 77 9.64 -22.13 19.01
CA LYS A 77 11.09 -22.01 19.18
C LYS A 77 11.72 -23.40 19.31
#